data_AF-A0A932G5P3-F1
#
_entry.id   AF-A0A932G5P3-F1
#
_cell.length_a   1.000
_cell.length_b   1.000
_cell.length_c   1.000
_cell.angle_alpha   90.00
_cell.angle_beta   90.00
_cell.angle_gamma   90.00
#
_symmetry.space_group_name_H-M   'P 1'
#
loop_
_entity.id
_entity.type
_entity.pdbx_description
1 polymer ?
#
loop_
_entity_poly.entity_id
_entity_poly.type
_entity_poly.pdbx_seq_one_letter_code
_entity_poly.pdbx_strand_id
1 'polypeptide(L)'
;MNLRQRLFNAVRQGARLRLFAILGALLVVVVVVVVPAMPRETRISFRLPPDVRSLEVEYWRSDDLVRSARFTWDGKSPDLLRHTPELVAGPMEVEARVRDRAGQTWTIRRRIEIDPDRIVRVDLRP
;
A
#
# COMPACT_ATOMS: atom_id res chain seq x y z
N MET A 1 -26.67 -34.53 57.52
CA MET A 1 -26.54 -33.87 56.19
C MET A 1 -25.08 -33.44 56.03
N ASN A 2 -24.35 -34.03 55.09
CA ASN A 2 -22.89 -34.18 55.18
C ASN A 2 -22.09 -32.99 54.65
N LEU A 3 -21.19 -32.45 55.48
CA LEU A 3 -20.26 -31.34 55.23
C LEU A 3 -19.37 -31.53 53.97
N ARG A 4 -19.22 -32.78 53.51
CA ARG A 4 -18.45 -33.16 52.32
C ARG A 4 -19.05 -32.66 50.99
N GLN A 5 -20.36 -32.40 50.92
CA GLN A 5 -21.01 -31.94 49.68
C GLN A 5 -20.76 -30.45 49.37
N ARG A 6 -20.43 -29.63 50.38
CA ARG A 6 -20.18 -28.19 50.18
C ARG A 6 -18.84 -27.87 49.53
N LEU A 7 -17.83 -28.72 49.74
CA LEU A 7 -16.48 -28.49 49.19
C LEU A 7 -16.39 -28.76 47.68
N PHE A 8 -17.19 -29.69 47.15
CA PHE A 8 -17.18 -30.03 45.72
C PHE A 8 -17.77 -28.95 44.81
N ASN A 9 -18.70 -28.15 45.30
CA ASN A 9 -19.35 -27.10 44.49
C ASN A 9 -18.51 -25.82 44.37
N ALA A 10 -17.62 -25.54 45.32
CA ALA A 10 -16.76 -24.34 45.27
C ALA A 10 -15.65 -24.46 44.21
N VAL A 11 -15.12 -25.66 44.00
CA VAL A 11 -14.02 -25.89 43.03
C VAL A 11 -14.49 -25.76 41.57
N ARG A 12 -15.78 -26.07 41.30
CA ARG A 12 -16.32 -26.08 39.93
C ARG A 12 -16.68 -24.68 39.41
N GLN A 13 -16.91 -23.71 40.30
CA GLN A 13 -17.22 -22.32 39.92
C GLN A 13 -15.97 -21.50 39.58
N GLY A 14 -14.82 -21.78 40.23
CA GLY A 14 -13.57 -21.06 39.95
C GLY A 14 -12.94 -21.34 38.59
N ALA A 15 -13.20 -22.52 38.01
CA ALA A 15 -12.65 -22.91 36.70
C ALA A 15 -13.41 -22.27 35.51
N ARG A 16 -14.71 -21.98 35.67
CA ARG A 16 -15.53 -21.38 34.60
C ARG A 16 -15.23 -19.89 34.42
N LEU A 17 -15.05 -19.14 35.50
CA LEU A 17 -14.74 -17.70 35.47
C LEU A 17 -13.38 -17.38 34.81
N ARG A 18 -12.39 -18.27 34.95
CA ARG A 18 -11.07 -18.09 34.33
C ARG A 18 -11.07 -18.33 32.82
N LEU A 19 -11.94 -19.22 32.33
CA LEU A 19 -12.02 -19.53 30.89
C LEU A 19 -12.63 -18.36 30.09
N PHE A 20 -13.63 -17.67 30.64
CA PHE A 20 -14.27 -16.52 30.00
C PHE A 20 -13.37 -15.28 29.96
N ALA A 21 -12.50 -15.08 30.97
CA ALA A 21 -11.55 -13.97 30.98
C ALA A 21 -10.48 -14.10 29.89
N ILE A 22 -10.03 -15.32 29.59
CA ILE A 22 -9.02 -15.59 28.54
C ILE A 22 -9.63 -15.45 27.14
N LEU A 23 -10.85 -15.93 26.93
CA LEU A 23 -11.59 -15.74 25.67
C LEU A 23 -11.94 -14.27 25.41
N GLY A 24 -12.27 -13.50 26.45
CA GLY A 24 -12.50 -12.06 26.35
C GLY A 24 -11.21 -11.27 26.03
N ALA A 25 -10.08 -11.66 26.61
CA ALA A 25 -8.79 -11.02 26.33
C ALA A 25 -8.25 -11.33 24.92
N LEU A 26 -8.52 -12.53 24.38
CA LEU A 26 -8.12 -12.89 23.01
C LEU A 26 -8.97 -12.17 21.94
N LEU A 27 -10.23 -11.83 22.25
CA LEU A 27 -11.14 -11.19 21.31
C LEU A 27 -10.90 -9.67 21.15
N VAL A 28 -10.33 -9.01 22.16
CA VAL A 28 -10.15 -7.54 22.19
C VAL A 28 -8.91 -7.06 21.40
N VAL A 29 -7.99 -7.95 21.04
CA VAL A 29 -6.71 -7.56 20.42
C VAL A 29 -6.77 -7.39 18.89
N VAL A 30 -7.87 -7.79 18.22
CA VAL A 30 -7.96 -7.73 16.74
C VAL A 30 -9.14 -6.85 16.30
N VAL A 31 -9.14 -5.60 16.74
CA VAL A 31 -9.88 -4.55 16.03
C VAL A 31 -8.90 -3.44 15.70
N VAL A 32 -7.94 -3.75 14.83
CA VAL A 32 -7.28 -2.70 14.04
C VAL A 32 -8.38 -2.15 13.14
N VAL A 33 -8.90 -0.99 13.50
CA VAL A 33 -9.79 -0.21 12.65
C VAL A 33 -8.97 0.20 11.43
N VAL A 34 -8.94 -0.68 10.41
CA VAL A 34 -8.51 -0.32 9.08
C VAL A 34 -9.63 0.56 8.54
N VAL A 35 -9.55 1.86 8.77
CA VAL A 35 -10.34 2.79 7.97
C VAL A 35 -9.88 2.55 6.53
N PRO A 36 -10.74 2.06 5.62
CA PRO A 36 -10.34 1.87 4.24
C PRO A 36 -10.00 3.25 3.69
N ALA A 37 -8.71 3.52 3.53
CA ALA A 37 -8.26 4.79 3.01
C ALA A 37 -8.71 4.87 1.55
N MET A 38 -9.60 5.81 1.27
CA MET A 38 -10.28 5.93 -0.01
C MET A 38 -9.30 6.42 -1.08
N PRO A 39 -9.23 5.79 -2.26
CA PRO A 39 -8.44 6.29 -3.38
C PRO A 39 -8.90 7.68 -3.78
N ARG A 40 -7.95 8.58 -4.07
CA ARG A 40 -8.21 9.94 -4.56
C ARG A 40 -7.34 10.22 -5.77
N GLU A 41 -7.85 11.05 -6.68
CA GLU A 41 -7.05 11.57 -7.79
C GLU A 41 -5.79 12.26 -7.25
N THR A 42 -4.63 11.79 -7.67
CA THR A 42 -3.32 12.34 -7.29
C THR A 42 -2.63 12.86 -8.53
N ARG A 43 -2.00 14.03 -8.47
CA ARG A 43 -1.26 14.56 -9.63
C ARG A 43 0.21 14.17 -9.53
N ILE A 44 0.70 13.42 -10.52
CA ILE A 44 2.09 13.00 -10.59
C ILE A 44 2.73 13.55 -11.87
N SER A 45 3.94 14.10 -11.74
CA SER A 45 4.73 14.63 -12.84
C SER A 45 6.05 13.86 -12.94
N PHE A 46 6.26 13.20 -14.07
CA PHE A 46 7.48 12.48 -14.40
C PHE A 46 8.37 13.34 -15.29
N ARG A 47 9.59 13.62 -14.85
CA ARG A 47 10.62 14.17 -15.74
C ARG A 47 11.27 13.03 -16.50
N LEU A 48 11.09 13.01 -17.81
CA LEU A 48 11.56 11.93 -18.67
C LEU A 48 13.00 12.19 -19.16
N PRO A 49 13.77 11.12 -19.38
CA PRO A 49 14.97 11.15 -20.22
C PRO A 49 14.65 11.61 -21.65
N PRO A 50 15.66 12.08 -22.40
CA PRO A 50 15.50 12.30 -23.83
C PRO A 50 15.25 10.97 -24.57
N ASP A 51 14.62 11.06 -25.75
CA ASP A 51 14.44 9.96 -26.70
C ASP A 51 13.73 8.71 -26.15
N VAL A 52 12.81 8.90 -25.20
CA VAL A 52 11.97 7.81 -24.68
C VAL A 52 10.94 7.39 -25.73
N ARG A 53 10.84 6.09 -25.98
CA ARG A 53 9.81 5.49 -26.84
C ARG A 53 8.62 5.00 -26.04
N SER A 54 8.86 4.38 -24.88
CA SER A 54 7.78 3.95 -23.99
C SER A 54 8.19 4.01 -22.52
N LEU A 55 7.20 4.28 -21.68
CA LEU A 55 7.30 4.27 -20.23
C LEU A 55 6.19 3.38 -19.67
N GLU A 56 6.57 2.43 -18.83
CA GLU A 56 5.65 1.68 -17.99
C GLU A 56 5.90 2.07 -16.54
N VAL A 57 4.84 2.46 -15.83
CA VAL A 57 4.88 2.88 -14.43
C VAL A 57 3.99 1.96 -13.63
N GLU A 58 4.53 1.45 -12.53
CA GLU A 58 3.85 0.63 -11.55
C GLU A 58 3.95 1.28 -10.17
N TYR A 59 2.83 1.31 -9.47
CA TYR A 59 2.70 1.85 -8.12
C TYR A 59 2.51 0.69 -7.15
N TRP A 60 3.47 0.54 -6.26
CA TRP A 60 3.54 -0.53 -5.28
C TRP A 60 3.32 0.05 -3.87
N ARG A 61 2.56 -0.67 -3.06
CA ARG A 61 2.40 -0.39 -1.63
C ARG A 61 2.74 -1.65 -0.88
N SER A 62 3.80 -1.57 -0.07
CA SER A 62 4.43 -2.77 0.52
C SER A 62 4.82 -3.73 -0.61
N ASP A 63 4.12 -4.85 -0.77
CA ASP A 63 4.36 -5.85 -1.82
C ASP A 63 3.19 -5.97 -2.81
N ASP A 64 2.17 -5.11 -2.69
CA ASP A 64 0.99 -5.13 -3.54
C ASP A 64 1.11 -4.12 -4.67
N LEU A 65 0.92 -4.58 -5.92
CA LEU A 65 0.74 -3.71 -7.07
C LEU A 65 -0.64 -3.05 -7.00
N VAL A 66 -0.65 -1.74 -6.74
CA VAL A 66 -1.89 -0.96 -6.58
C VAL A 66 -2.40 -0.46 -7.92
N ARG A 67 -1.49 -0.05 -8.82
CA ARG A 67 -1.86 0.52 -10.12
C ARG A 67 -0.71 0.41 -11.11
N SER A 68 -1.03 0.31 -12.40
CA SER A 68 -0.06 0.46 -13.48
C SER A 68 -0.58 1.39 -14.59
N ALA A 69 0.35 1.98 -15.33
CA ALA A 69 0.08 2.80 -16.51
C ALA A 69 1.20 2.60 -17.55
N ARG A 70 0.82 2.61 -18.83
CA ARG A 70 1.76 2.50 -19.94
C ARG A 70 1.56 3.66 -20.91
N PHE A 71 2.68 4.26 -21.31
CA PHE A 71 2.74 5.38 -22.23
C PHE A 71 3.69 5.02 -23.38
N THR A 72 3.30 5.35 -24.60
CA THR A 72 4.10 5.12 -25.80
C THR A 72 4.05 6.37 -26.67
N TRP A 73 5.19 6.71 -27.28
CA TRP A 73 5.31 7.86 -28.17
C TRP A 73 5.88 7.43 -29.51
N ASP A 74 5.12 7.63 -30.59
CA ASP A 74 5.58 7.37 -31.95
C ASP A 74 6.55 8.45 -32.46
N GLY A 75 6.49 9.65 -31.87
CA GLY A 75 7.41 10.77 -32.10
C GLY A 75 8.21 11.17 -30.85
N LYS A 76 8.65 12.44 -30.80
CA LYS A 76 9.41 12.96 -29.65
C LYS A 76 8.59 12.82 -28.35
N SER A 77 9.16 12.20 -27.32
CA SER A 77 8.58 12.17 -25.97
C SER A 77 8.58 13.56 -25.33
N PRO A 78 7.62 13.89 -24.47
CA PRO A 78 7.68 15.14 -23.71
C PRO A 78 8.80 15.07 -22.66
N ASP A 79 9.41 16.21 -22.32
CA ASP A 79 10.38 16.27 -21.22
C ASP A 79 9.70 16.08 -19.85
N LEU A 80 8.40 16.41 -19.77
CA LEU A 80 7.57 16.29 -18.57
C LEU A 80 6.24 15.62 -18.91
N LEU A 81 5.98 14.45 -18.33
CA LEU A 81 4.72 13.74 -18.42
C LEU A 81 3.88 14.00 -17.17
N ARG A 82 2.65 14.48 -17.34
CA ARG A 82 1.66 14.60 -16.25
C ARG A 82 0.70 13.43 -16.30
N HIS A 83 0.44 12.82 -15.16
CA HIS A 83 -0.44 11.67 -15.02
C HIS A 83 -1.24 11.79 -13.71
N THR A 84 -2.51 11.43 -13.76
CA THR A 84 -3.44 11.56 -12.63
C THR A 84 -4.06 10.21 -12.27
N PRO A 85 -3.36 9.34 -11.52
CA PRO A 85 -3.94 8.09 -11.05
C PRO A 85 -4.80 8.32 -9.80
N GLU A 86 -5.77 7.43 -9.59
CA GLU A 86 -6.45 7.30 -8.31
C GLU A 86 -5.60 6.44 -7.38
N LEU A 87 -5.05 7.05 -6.33
CA LEU A 87 -4.17 6.41 -5.37
C LEU A 87 -4.62 6.74 -3.96
N VAL A 88 -4.35 5.82 -3.04
CA VAL A 88 -4.55 6.05 -1.62
C VAL A 88 -3.37 6.88 -1.11
N ALA A 89 -3.63 7.87 -0.25
CA ALA A 89 -2.57 8.67 0.37
C ALA A 89 -1.59 7.80 1.19
N GLY A 90 -0.34 8.27 1.31
CA GLY A 90 0.72 7.61 2.07
C GLY A 90 1.92 7.14 1.24
N PRO A 91 2.87 6.43 1.87
CA PRO A 91 4.10 6.00 1.21
C PRO A 91 3.82 4.93 0.14
N MET A 92 4.51 5.06 -0.99
CA MET A 92 4.49 4.11 -2.10
C MET A 92 5.87 3.98 -2.74
N GLU A 93 6.09 2.87 -3.43
CA GLU A 93 7.19 2.71 -4.36
C GLU A 93 6.67 2.85 -5.79
N VAL A 94 7.36 3.64 -6.60
CA VAL A 94 7.14 3.73 -8.04
C VAL A 94 8.26 2.98 -8.74
N GLU A 95 7.89 1.97 -9.50
CA GLU A 95 8.77 1.32 -10.47
C GLU A 95 8.45 1.86 -11.87
N ALA A 96 9.46 2.42 -12.52
CA ALA A 96 9.36 2.95 -13.88
C ALA A 96 10.29 2.16 -14.79
N ARG A 97 9.73 1.44 -15.76
CA ARG A 97 10.46 0.77 -16.84
C ARG A 97 10.46 1.67 -18.06
N VAL A 98 11.62 2.23 -18.38
CA VAL A 98 11.82 3.15 -19.50
C VAL A 98 12.45 2.39 -20.66
N ARG A 99 11.93 2.59 -21.87
CA ARG A 99 12.54 2.11 -23.10
C ARG A 99 12.79 3.30 -24.04
N ASP A 100 14.03 3.45 -24.48
CA ASP A 100 14.40 4.49 -25.44
C ASP A 100 14.09 4.08 -26.89
N ARG A 101 14.37 4.99 -27.83
CA ARG A 101 14.24 4.75 -29.27
C ARG A 101 15.32 3.82 -29.85
N ALA A 102 16.47 3.69 -29.19
CA ALA A 102 17.51 2.73 -29.56
C ALA A 102 17.15 1.29 -29.17
N GLY A 103 16.10 1.11 -28.34
CA GLY A 103 15.65 -0.18 -27.82
C GLY A 103 16.25 -0.53 -26.45
N GLN A 104 17.11 0.30 -25.88
CA GLN A 104 17.63 0.11 -24.53
C GLN A 104 16.49 0.23 -23.52
N THR A 105 16.49 -0.65 -22.52
CA THR A 105 15.48 -0.65 -21.45
C THR A 105 16.19 -0.58 -20.10
N TRP A 106 15.69 0.24 -19.19
CA TRP A 106 16.16 0.31 -17.82
C TRP A 106 14.99 0.53 -16.85
N THR A 107 15.20 0.13 -15.60
CA THR A 107 14.21 0.25 -14.53
C THR A 107 14.69 1.21 -13.47
N ILE A 108 13.81 2.10 -13.02
CA ILE A 108 14.06 3.07 -11.96
C ILE A 108 13.03 2.84 -10.86
N ARG A 109 13.50 2.66 -9.63
CA ARG A 109 12.65 2.57 -8.44
C ARG A 109 12.83 3.80 -7.57
N ARG A 110 11.71 4.39 -7.12
CA ARG A 110 11.69 5.56 -6.24
C ARG A 110 10.61 5.41 -5.19
N ARG A 111 10.95 5.67 -3.93
CA ARG A 111 9.96 5.87 -2.88
C ARG A 111 9.38 7.27 -3.00
N ILE A 112 8.06 7.37 -2.91
CA ILE A 112 7.32 8.63 -2.95
C ILE A 112 6.28 8.65 -1.84
N GLU A 113 5.90 9.86 -1.43
CA GLU A 113 4.77 10.08 -0.54
C GLU A 113 3.59 10.57 -1.39
N ILE A 114 2.48 9.84 -1.37
CA ILE A 114 1.25 10.22 -2.06
C ILE A 114 0.46 11.20 -1.19
N ASP A 115 0.37 12.43 -1.65
CA ASP A 115 -0.50 13.47 -1.13
C ASP A 115 -1.41 13.96 -2.28
N PRO A 116 -2.72 13.64 -2.26
CA PRO A 116 -3.68 14.02 -3.30
C PRO A 116 -3.77 15.54 -3.52
N ASP A 117 -3.42 16.34 -2.51
CA ASP A 117 -3.52 17.79 -2.56
C ASP A 117 -2.23 18.45 -3.11
N ARG A 118 -1.19 17.65 -3.40
CA ARG A 118 0.09 18.11 -3.95
C ARG A 118 0.44 17.44 -5.28
N ILE A 119 1.33 18.08 -6.03
CA ILE A 119 1.92 17.47 -7.23
C ILE A 119 3.17 16.70 -6.81
N VAL A 120 3.13 15.39 -6.92
CA VAL A 120 4.31 14.53 -6.71
C VAL A 120 5.20 14.62 -7.95
N ARG A 121 6.49 14.93 -7.75
CA ARG A 121 7.47 15.02 -8.85
C ARG A 121 8.45 13.86 -8.77
N VAL A 122 8.62 13.15 -9.88
CA VAL A 122 9.51 12.00 -9.98
C VAL A 122 10.48 12.24 -11.13
N ASP A 123 11.78 12.22 -10.84
CA ASP A 123 12.83 12.32 -11.87
C ASP A 123 13.24 10.91 -12.31
N LEU A 124 13.02 10.62 -13.59
CA LEU A 124 13.34 9.32 -14.21
C LEU A 124 14.64 9.37 -15.02
N ARG A 125 15.45 10.40 -14.85
CA ARG A 125 16.79 10.43 -15.42
C ARG A 125 17.73 9.53 -14.59
N PRO A 126 18.56 8.69 -15.26
CA PRO A 126 19.51 7.81 -14.59
C PRO A 126 20.57 8.60 -13.81
#